data_AF-A0A929YF66-F1
#
_entry.id   AF-A0A929YF66-F1
#
_cell.length_a   1.000
_cell.length_b   1.000
_cell.length_c   1.000
_cell.angle_alpha   90.00
_cell.angle_beta   90.00
_cell.angle_gamma   90.00
#
_symmetry.space_group_name_H-M   'P 1'
#
loop_
_entity.id
_entity.type
_entity.pdbx_description
1 polymer ?
#
loop_
_entity_poly.entity_id
_entity_poly.type
_entity_poly.pdbx_seq_one_letter_code
_entity_poly.pdbx_strand_id
1 'polypeptide(L)'
;MDDKGTNSKKTPADKTAASTPPAASQSTVTSSSSQSTTTPPTQADQPVSTPARPASPTSQPPIMNSVMPPKKKTGLIIGIVTGSVVLLLAIAAVLLYFFWWQDPQRMVTDAVVNSFQTKKVVSSGKLVMNLGNGNRIDVKLKAAADPPKSKTEATITLAINGMEIQQDVILTMVADGKGTIYIKSEHLKDIVRQIVETIIKARSRGVLPDTRSTMIRDQILKQLDEKLNKIEGKWLKVSFDELGASHTNKDTCSQEIFDLINNDQQVRSELINAYRKNSFVTVKKDAKVEPRDGAPGFEIDLASDGKMSDKLRAFVDSLGDTKLGKKIKECYGDKVFNAANKTTSSKKLPTIRIWVDPWSHQLKALEIKARGSDGDKDRNLTMDMTFNYNKSEQIDIPSDADNLKSVLQDLAGSSPIPPPFARGGASTDENDEDTDTSVER
;
A
#
# COMPACT_ATOMS: atom_id res chain seq x y z
N MET A 1 12.43 -32.65 -46.17
CA MET A 1 11.91 -31.97 -47.38
C MET A 1 11.63 -30.55 -46.97
N ASP A 2 12.62 -29.72 -47.23
CA ASP A 2 12.67 -28.28 -47.08
C ASP A 2 11.73 -27.57 -48.07
N ASP A 3 11.08 -26.48 -47.65
CA ASP A 3 10.84 -25.27 -48.47
C ASP A 3 10.33 -24.15 -47.53
N LYS A 4 11.16 -23.14 -47.20
CA LYS A 4 11.11 -21.75 -47.73
C LYS A 4 9.68 -21.25 -47.97
N GLY A 5 9.18 -20.17 -47.35
CA GLY A 5 9.84 -18.91 -47.06
C GLY A 5 9.36 -17.86 -48.06
N THR A 6 8.38 -17.02 -47.69
CA THR A 6 8.12 -15.74 -48.38
C THR A 6 7.83 -14.64 -47.36
N ASN A 7 8.86 -13.80 -47.22
CA ASN A 7 8.84 -12.47 -46.64
C ASN A 7 8.20 -11.53 -47.66
N SER A 8 7.34 -10.59 -47.24
CA SER A 8 7.00 -9.42 -48.04
C SER A 8 7.04 -8.17 -47.19
N LYS A 9 8.06 -7.36 -47.49
CA LYS A 9 8.29 -5.99 -47.07
C LYS A 9 8.17 -5.14 -48.33
N LYS A 10 7.48 -3.99 -48.24
CA LYS A 10 7.92 -2.62 -48.65
C LYS A 10 6.68 -1.75 -49.08
N THR A 11 6.16 -0.78 -48.31
CA THR A 11 6.56 0.67 -48.12
C THR A 11 5.46 1.61 -48.72
N PRO A 12 5.41 2.94 -48.45
CA PRO A 12 4.32 3.58 -47.73
C PRO A 12 3.76 4.80 -48.51
N ALA A 13 2.71 5.44 -48.00
CA ALA A 13 2.24 6.80 -48.34
C ALA A 13 0.93 7.02 -47.57
N ASP A 14 0.53 8.20 -47.11
CA ASP A 14 1.19 9.46 -46.76
C ASP A 14 0.18 10.20 -45.86
N LYS A 15 0.71 11.15 -45.08
CA LYS A 15 0.10 12.23 -44.30
C LYS A 15 -1.40 12.59 -44.51
N THR A 16 -2.10 12.87 -43.41
CA THR A 16 -2.45 14.23 -42.90
C THR A 16 -3.76 14.18 -42.11
N ALA A 17 -3.72 14.44 -40.80
CA ALA A 17 -4.72 15.23 -40.07
C ALA A 17 -4.21 15.46 -38.64
N ALA A 18 -3.67 16.66 -38.41
CA ALA A 18 -3.31 17.14 -37.09
C ALA A 18 -4.60 17.47 -36.32
N SER A 19 -4.75 16.87 -35.13
CA SER A 19 -5.78 17.26 -34.17
C SER A 19 -5.13 18.06 -33.04
N THR A 20 -5.50 19.34 -33.02
CA THR A 20 -5.17 20.39 -32.08
C THR A 20 -5.40 20.00 -30.60
N PRO A 21 -4.51 20.36 -29.66
CA PRO A 21 -4.77 20.22 -28.23
C PRO A 21 -5.68 21.37 -27.73
N PRO A 22 -6.66 21.11 -26.86
CA PRO A 22 -7.51 22.17 -26.32
C PRO A 22 -6.75 23.06 -25.34
N ALA A 23 -7.13 24.33 -25.40
CA ALA A 23 -6.51 25.51 -24.81
C ALA A 23 -6.38 25.46 -23.28
N ALA A 24 -5.22 25.94 -22.81
CA ALA A 24 -4.98 26.31 -21.43
C ALA A 24 -5.81 27.55 -21.06
N SER A 25 -6.70 27.42 -20.09
CA SER A 25 -7.33 28.56 -19.44
C SER A 25 -6.31 29.26 -18.54
N GLN A 26 -5.98 30.49 -18.92
CA GLN A 26 -5.28 31.46 -18.08
C GLN A 26 -6.06 31.67 -16.78
N SER A 27 -5.38 31.57 -15.66
CA SER A 27 -5.80 32.19 -14.41
C SER A 27 -4.59 32.92 -13.84
N THR A 28 -4.75 34.23 -13.83
CA THR A 28 -3.91 35.26 -13.23
C THR A 28 -3.56 34.93 -11.79
N VAL A 29 -2.26 34.70 -11.51
CA VAL A 29 -1.73 34.72 -10.15
C VAL A 29 -1.00 36.04 -9.96
N THR A 30 -1.69 36.95 -9.29
CA THR A 30 -1.14 38.18 -8.73
C THR A 30 -0.06 37.81 -7.72
N SER A 31 1.15 38.30 -7.96
CA SER A 31 2.27 38.21 -7.04
C SER A 31 2.07 39.20 -5.90
N SER A 32 2.09 38.72 -4.65
CA SER A 32 2.26 39.57 -3.46
C SER A 32 3.30 38.94 -2.55
N SER A 33 4.54 39.39 -2.75
CA SER A 33 5.66 39.25 -1.82
C SER A 33 5.59 40.40 -0.82
N SER A 34 5.47 40.08 0.47
CA SER A 34 5.66 41.03 1.56
C SER A 34 6.67 40.47 2.54
N GLN A 35 7.91 40.96 2.47
CA GLN A 35 8.80 40.97 3.62
C GLN A 35 9.49 42.35 3.67
N SER A 36 9.12 43.12 4.68
CA SER A 36 9.74 44.38 5.05
C SER A 36 10.94 44.10 5.95
N THR A 37 12.08 44.78 5.75
CA THR A 37 12.68 45.73 6.71
C THR A 37 14.01 46.34 6.22
N THR A 38 14.03 47.68 6.09
CA THR A 38 15.04 48.70 6.50
C THR A 38 16.54 48.43 6.27
N THR A 39 17.38 49.28 5.63
CA THR A 39 17.72 50.72 5.90
C THR A 39 18.60 51.31 4.73
N PRO A 40 18.83 52.65 4.62
CA PRO A 40 19.28 53.39 3.41
C PRO A 40 20.77 53.91 3.44
N PRO A 41 21.20 54.92 2.64
CA PRO A 41 21.96 54.80 1.37
C PRO A 41 23.41 55.35 1.44
N THR A 42 24.22 55.17 0.37
CA THR A 42 25.47 55.95 0.20
C THR A 42 25.72 56.29 -1.28
N GLN A 43 25.94 57.59 -1.53
CA GLN A 43 26.28 58.19 -2.82
C GLN A 43 27.74 58.69 -2.82
N ALA A 44 28.33 58.62 -4.01
CA ALA A 44 29.57 59.14 -4.63
C ALA A 44 30.32 60.31 -3.93
N ASP A 45 31.62 60.59 -4.14
CA ASP A 45 32.37 60.67 -5.40
C ASP A 45 33.91 60.70 -5.20
N GLN A 46 34.59 60.53 -6.34
CA GLN A 46 36.01 60.60 -6.76
C GLN A 46 36.88 61.80 -6.25
N PRO A 47 38.23 61.92 -6.51
CA PRO A 47 38.91 61.74 -7.82
C PRO A 47 40.42 61.30 -7.86
N VAL A 48 40.94 61.19 -9.09
CA VAL A 48 42.33 60.91 -9.54
C VAL A 48 43.04 62.20 -10.00
N SER A 49 44.38 62.35 -9.83
CA SER A 49 45.36 62.90 -10.83
C SER A 49 46.84 63.04 -10.32
N THR A 50 47.76 62.40 -11.06
CA THR A 50 49.13 62.80 -11.57
C THR A 50 50.34 63.13 -10.62
N PRO A 51 51.61 62.76 -10.98
CA PRO A 51 52.83 62.88 -10.14
C PRO A 51 53.93 63.87 -10.63
N ALA A 52 54.88 64.30 -9.75
CA ALA A 52 56.36 64.42 -9.97
C ALA A 52 57.12 65.35 -8.96
N ARG A 53 58.27 64.83 -8.43
CA ARG A 53 59.60 65.35 -7.94
C ARG A 53 59.93 66.88 -7.85
N PRO A 54 61.12 67.33 -7.32
CA PRO A 54 62.09 66.85 -6.28
C PRO A 54 62.50 67.93 -5.22
N ALA A 55 63.22 67.55 -4.15
CA ALA A 55 64.54 68.10 -3.74
C ALA A 55 64.85 67.96 -2.23
N SER A 56 66.03 67.42 -1.92
CA SER A 56 66.70 67.32 -0.61
C SER A 56 67.38 68.65 -0.22
N PRO A 57 67.75 68.90 1.08
CA PRO A 57 69.03 68.38 1.60
C PRO A 57 69.06 67.96 3.10
N THR A 58 69.78 66.86 3.36
CA THR A 58 70.89 66.64 4.33
C THR A 58 71.19 67.78 5.34
N SER A 59 71.57 67.63 6.61
CA SER A 59 71.72 66.58 7.64
C SER A 59 72.24 67.29 8.91
N GLN A 60 71.96 66.79 10.13
CA GLN A 60 72.98 66.50 11.14
C GLN A 60 72.40 65.75 12.39
N PRO A 61 73.23 64.98 13.12
CA PRO A 61 72.87 63.96 14.13
C PRO A 61 73.17 64.46 15.57
N PRO A 62 73.40 63.61 16.61
CA PRO A 62 72.84 62.30 17.02
C PRO A 62 72.10 62.44 18.39
N ILE A 63 71.34 61.46 18.92
CA ILE A 63 71.75 60.40 19.86
C ILE A 63 70.46 59.69 20.36
N MET A 64 70.60 58.41 20.73
CA MET A 64 69.76 57.56 21.60
C MET A 64 68.73 56.60 20.96
N ASN A 65 69.17 55.33 20.91
CA ASN A 65 68.47 54.10 21.30
C ASN A 65 66.94 54.04 21.13
N SER A 66 66.48 53.20 20.18
CA SER A 66 65.31 52.36 20.46
C SER A 66 65.42 51.00 19.75
N VAL A 67 65.32 49.97 20.57
CA VAL A 67 65.17 48.57 20.21
C VAL A 67 63.82 48.40 19.49
N MET A 68 63.82 47.84 18.27
CA MET A 68 62.59 47.39 17.61
C MET A 68 62.04 46.15 18.33
N PRO A 69 60.72 46.08 18.64
CA PRO A 69 60.11 44.86 19.12
C PRO A 69 59.81 43.90 17.96
N PRO A 70 59.90 42.57 18.17
CA PRO A 70 59.60 41.58 17.14
C PRO A 70 58.08 41.52 16.86
N LYS A 71 57.70 41.56 15.57
CA LYS A 71 56.31 41.39 15.10
C LYS A 71 55.78 40.01 15.49
N LYS A 72 54.78 39.98 16.39
CA LYS A 72 54.07 38.74 16.80
C LYS A 72 53.10 38.28 15.70
N LYS A 73 53.41 37.16 15.02
CA LYS A 73 52.52 36.45 14.07
C LYS A 73 51.54 35.48 14.76
N THR A 74 51.19 35.72 16.01
CA THR A 74 50.46 34.75 16.86
C THR A 74 48.94 34.75 16.58
N GLY A 75 48.34 35.86 16.14
CA GLY A 75 46.89 35.97 15.93
C GLY A 75 46.34 35.25 14.69
N LEU A 76 47.11 35.17 13.59
CA LEU A 76 46.68 34.52 12.35
C LEU A 76 46.67 32.98 12.47
N ILE A 77 47.64 32.43 13.21
CA ILE A 77 47.74 30.98 13.46
C ILE A 77 46.60 30.53 14.37
N ILE A 78 46.26 31.32 15.40
CA ILE A 78 45.13 31.02 16.29
C ILE A 78 43.79 31.08 15.53
N GLY A 79 43.61 32.01 14.60
CA GLY A 79 42.41 32.11 13.76
C GLY A 79 42.21 30.91 12.81
N ILE A 80 43.28 30.45 12.15
CA ILE A 80 43.22 29.29 11.22
C ILE A 80 42.95 28.00 11.99
N VAL A 81 43.63 27.80 13.13
CA VAL A 81 43.43 26.60 13.97
C VAL A 81 42.01 26.56 14.52
N THR A 82 41.47 27.68 15.00
CA THR A 82 40.09 27.74 15.52
C THR A 82 39.06 27.57 14.40
N GLY A 83 39.27 28.16 13.23
CA GLY A 83 38.40 27.99 12.07
C GLY A 83 38.37 26.55 11.52
N SER A 84 39.51 25.87 11.46
CA SER A 84 39.59 24.45 11.07
C SER A 84 38.89 23.52 12.06
N VAL A 85 38.96 23.79 13.36
CA VAL A 85 38.25 23.01 14.38
C VAL A 85 36.74 23.18 14.23
N VAL A 86 36.24 24.39 14.02
CA VAL A 86 34.80 24.64 13.76
C VAL A 86 34.34 23.95 12.48
N LEU A 87 35.13 23.99 11.41
CA LEU A 87 34.80 23.31 10.15
C LEU A 87 34.77 21.77 10.31
N LEU A 88 35.73 21.19 11.02
CA LEU A 88 35.74 19.76 11.31
C LEU A 88 34.57 19.34 12.20
N LEU A 89 34.20 20.15 13.20
CA LEU A 89 33.02 19.91 14.02
C LEU A 89 31.73 20.04 13.21
N ALA A 90 31.65 20.97 12.25
CA ALA A 90 30.52 21.09 11.35
C ALA A 90 30.42 19.87 10.40
N ILE A 91 31.54 19.41 9.84
CA ILE A 91 31.58 18.19 9.01
C ILE A 91 31.23 16.97 9.85
N ALA A 92 31.76 16.85 11.07
CA ALA A 92 31.41 15.76 11.98
C ALA A 92 29.94 15.82 12.40
N ALA A 93 29.37 17.01 12.62
CA ALA A 93 27.94 17.18 12.90
C ALA A 93 27.08 16.83 11.68
N VAL A 94 27.51 17.18 10.46
CA VAL A 94 26.83 16.79 9.21
C VAL A 94 26.94 15.28 8.97
N LEU A 95 28.10 14.67 9.23
CA LEU A 95 28.32 13.23 9.13
C LEU A 95 27.56 12.48 10.21
N LEU A 96 27.57 12.93 11.46
CA LEU A 96 26.76 12.36 12.55
C LEU A 96 25.27 12.55 12.29
N TYR A 97 24.85 13.67 11.73
CA TYR A 97 23.49 13.84 11.21
C TYR A 97 23.21 12.81 10.11
N PHE A 98 24.11 12.63 9.14
CA PHE A 98 24.01 11.61 8.09
C PHE A 98 23.97 10.17 8.64
N PHE A 99 24.79 9.84 9.64
CA PHE A 99 24.88 8.53 10.28
C PHE A 99 23.70 8.25 11.21
N TRP A 100 23.18 9.26 11.91
CA TRP A 100 22.02 9.18 12.79
C TRP A 100 20.71 9.09 12.00
N TRP A 101 20.66 9.75 10.84
CA TRP A 101 19.53 9.73 9.93
C TRP A 101 19.53 8.51 8.99
N GLN A 102 20.54 7.66 9.11
CA GLN A 102 20.65 6.37 8.45
C GLN A 102 20.28 5.19 9.35
N ASP A 103 19.76 5.36 10.58
CA ASP A 103 19.26 4.22 11.35
C ASP A 103 18.07 3.58 10.62
N PRO A 104 18.28 2.43 9.92
CA PRO A 104 17.25 1.84 9.07
C PRO A 104 16.05 1.40 9.91
N GLN A 105 16.33 0.97 11.14
CA GLN A 105 15.31 0.49 12.06
C GLN A 105 14.39 1.63 12.48
N ARG A 106 14.95 2.81 12.77
CA ARG A 106 14.19 4.00 13.12
C ARG A 106 13.34 4.48 11.93
N MET A 107 13.91 4.57 10.73
CA MET A 107 13.18 4.99 9.53
C MET A 107 11.97 4.09 9.27
N VAL A 108 12.16 2.77 9.35
CA VAL A 108 11.09 1.79 9.15
C VAL A 108 10.03 1.89 10.25
N THR A 109 10.46 2.02 11.51
CA THR A 109 9.53 2.18 12.65
C THR A 109 8.70 3.45 12.51
N ASP A 110 9.33 4.57 12.16
CA ASP A 110 8.66 5.85 11.93
C ASP A 110 7.72 5.78 10.73
N ALA A 111 8.07 5.06 9.66
CA ALA A 111 7.17 4.83 8.51
C ALA A 111 5.90 4.06 8.88
N VAL A 112 6.03 3.00 9.68
CA VAL A 112 4.87 2.26 10.18
C VAL A 112 4.00 3.17 11.07
N VAL A 113 4.63 3.95 11.96
CA VAL A 113 3.94 4.90 12.84
C VAL A 113 3.22 6.00 12.07
N ASN A 114 3.88 6.60 11.07
CA ASN A 114 3.32 7.66 10.23
C ASN A 114 2.16 7.15 9.38
N SER A 115 2.16 5.86 9.02
CA SER A 115 1.05 5.22 8.30
C SER A 115 -0.25 5.25 9.13
N PHE A 116 -0.19 5.10 10.47
CA PHE A 116 -1.36 5.24 11.35
C PHE A 116 -1.90 6.67 11.47
N GLN A 117 -1.08 7.67 11.13
CA GLN A 117 -1.44 9.09 11.23
C GLN A 117 -1.77 9.73 9.87
N THR A 118 -1.66 8.94 8.81
CA THR A 118 -1.81 9.45 7.45
C THR A 118 -3.23 9.95 7.23
N LYS A 119 -3.33 11.22 6.81
CA LYS A 119 -4.61 11.85 6.47
C LYS A 119 -4.98 11.70 5.01
N LYS A 120 -4.02 11.67 4.09
CA LYS A 120 -4.31 11.53 2.65
C LYS A 120 -3.26 10.68 1.98
N VAL A 121 -3.69 9.72 1.19
CA VAL A 121 -2.79 8.91 0.37
C VAL A 121 -3.54 8.31 -0.82
N VAL A 122 -2.90 8.35 -1.98
CA VAL A 122 -3.30 7.53 -3.13
C VAL A 122 -2.27 6.42 -3.28
N SER A 123 -2.74 5.18 -3.38
CA SER A 123 -1.91 4.00 -3.54
C SER A 123 -2.28 3.27 -4.82
N SER A 124 -1.30 2.61 -5.42
CA SER A 124 -1.50 1.78 -6.60
C SER A 124 -0.55 0.59 -6.58
N GLY A 125 -1.00 -0.53 -7.11
CA GLY A 125 -0.17 -1.73 -7.11
C GLY A 125 -0.76 -2.89 -7.88
N LYS A 126 -0.07 -4.01 -7.76
CA LYS A 126 -0.43 -5.28 -8.38
C LYS A 126 -0.26 -6.42 -7.39
N LEU A 127 -1.18 -7.37 -7.43
CA LEU A 127 -1.10 -8.64 -6.76
C LEU A 127 -1.12 -9.73 -7.83
N VAL A 128 -0.15 -10.62 -7.81
CA VAL A 128 -0.04 -11.74 -8.74
C VAL A 128 0.01 -13.01 -7.94
N MET A 129 -0.95 -13.90 -8.19
CA MET A 129 -1.07 -15.21 -7.57
C MET A 129 -0.92 -16.27 -8.64
N ASN A 130 0.22 -16.97 -8.66
CA ASN A 130 0.36 -18.18 -9.45
C ASN A 130 -0.13 -19.37 -8.61
N LEU A 131 -1.13 -20.09 -9.11
CA LEU A 131 -1.79 -21.20 -8.43
C LEU A 131 -1.24 -22.58 -8.88
N GLY A 132 -0.25 -22.56 -9.78
CA GLY A 132 0.33 -23.75 -10.40
C GLY A 132 -0.45 -24.20 -11.64
N ASN A 133 0.15 -25.09 -12.44
CA ASN A 133 -0.47 -25.71 -13.62
C ASN A 133 -1.04 -24.72 -14.65
N GLY A 134 -0.41 -23.55 -14.82
CA GLY A 134 -0.86 -22.48 -15.73
C GLY A 134 -1.98 -21.59 -15.19
N ASN A 135 -2.46 -21.82 -13.98
CA ASN A 135 -3.49 -21.00 -13.33
C ASN A 135 -2.87 -19.80 -12.64
N ARG A 136 -3.41 -18.61 -12.90
CA ARG A 136 -2.90 -17.33 -12.40
C ARG A 136 -4.05 -16.34 -12.17
N ILE A 137 -3.93 -15.55 -11.11
CA ILE A 137 -4.81 -14.41 -10.84
C ILE A 137 -3.93 -13.17 -10.77
N ASP A 138 -4.24 -12.16 -11.57
CA ASP A 138 -3.63 -10.85 -11.52
C ASP A 138 -4.67 -9.84 -11.03
N VAL A 139 -4.34 -9.08 -9.99
CA VAL A 139 -5.20 -8.01 -9.47
C VAL A 139 -4.43 -6.71 -9.55
N LYS A 140 -4.92 -5.74 -10.32
CA LYS A 140 -4.43 -4.35 -10.27
C LYS A 140 -5.26 -3.61 -9.23
N LEU A 141 -4.60 -2.95 -8.30
CA LEU A 141 -5.24 -2.23 -7.20
C LEU A 141 -4.96 -0.73 -7.34
N LYS A 142 -5.98 0.08 -7.14
CA LYS A 142 -5.88 1.51 -6.86
C LYS A 142 -6.67 1.79 -5.61
N ALA A 143 -6.14 2.57 -4.69
CA ALA A 143 -6.91 2.99 -3.53
C ALA A 143 -6.59 4.42 -3.15
N ALA A 144 -7.58 5.15 -2.68
CA ALA A 144 -7.46 6.49 -2.14
C ALA A 144 -8.05 6.50 -0.73
N ALA A 145 -7.32 7.09 0.22
CA ALA A 145 -7.79 7.33 1.57
C ALA A 145 -7.76 8.84 1.85
N ASP A 146 -8.89 9.36 2.32
CA ASP A 146 -9.05 10.71 2.84
C ASP A 146 -10.02 10.60 4.03
N PRO A 147 -9.53 10.15 5.21
CA PRO A 147 -10.37 9.82 6.34
C PRO A 147 -11.34 10.96 6.66
N PRO A 148 -12.61 10.60 6.92
CA PRO A 148 -13.06 9.25 7.24
C PRO A 148 -13.47 8.41 6.02
N LYS A 149 -13.26 8.89 4.79
CA LYS A 149 -13.64 8.19 3.55
C LYS A 149 -12.48 7.41 2.94
N SER A 150 -12.81 6.33 2.24
CA SER A 150 -11.85 5.61 1.40
C SER A 150 -12.52 5.06 0.13
N LYS A 151 -11.73 4.91 -0.93
CA LYS A 151 -12.12 4.27 -2.18
C LYS A 151 -11.05 3.26 -2.56
N THR A 152 -11.47 2.09 -3.02
CA THR A 152 -10.60 1.05 -3.55
C THR A 152 -11.19 0.53 -4.85
N GLU A 153 -10.37 0.41 -5.88
CA GLU A 153 -10.72 -0.16 -7.18
C GLU A 153 -9.75 -1.31 -7.47
N ALA A 154 -10.29 -2.49 -7.75
CA ALA A 154 -9.53 -3.68 -8.09
C ALA A 154 -9.96 -4.19 -9.47
N THR A 155 -9.01 -4.31 -10.38
CA THR A 155 -9.21 -4.98 -11.68
C THR A 155 -8.64 -6.39 -11.57
N ILE A 156 -9.49 -7.39 -11.69
CA ILE A 156 -9.15 -8.82 -11.51
C ILE A 156 -9.15 -9.50 -12.87
N THR A 157 -7.98 -10.00 -13.26
CA THR A 157 -7.77 -10.83 -14.45
C THR A 157 -7.53 -12.26 -13.98
N LEU A 158 -8.30 -13.21 -14.54
CA LEU A 158 -8.15 -14.63 -14.26
C LEU A 158 -7.58 -15.33 -15.49
N ALA A 159 -6.49 -16.07 -15.32
CA ALA A 159 -5.98 -16.98 -16.33
C ALA A 159 -6.08 -18.40 -15.76
N ILE A 160 -6.88 -19.25 -16.39
CA ILE A 160 -7.08 -20.63 -15.93
C ILE A 160 -6.73 -21.55 -17.09
N ASN A 161 -5.89 -22.56 -16.85
CA ASN A 161 -5.44 -23.47 -17.88
C ASN A 161 -6.62 -24.14 -18.59
N GLY A 162 -6.68 -23.99 -19.92
CA GLY A 162 -7.80 -24.45 -20.74
C GLY A 162 -9.00 -23.48 -20.83
N MET A 163 -8.93 -22.30 -20.20
CA MET A 163 -9.93 -21.23 -20.29
C MET A 163 -9.27 -19.88 -20.63
N GLU A 164 -9.62 -19.33 -21.79
CA GLU A 164 -9.19 -17.98 -22.16
C GLU A 164 -10.27 -17.00 -21.69
N ILE A 165 -10.13 -16.49 -20.47
CA ILE A 165 -11.03 -15.45 -19.93
C ILE A 165 -10.59 -14.12 -20.54
N GLN A 166 -11.45 -13.53 -21.35
CA GLN A 166 -11.10 -12.34 -22.15
C GLN A 166 -11.42 -11.01 -21.47
N GLN A 167 -12.12 -11.04 -20.33
CA GLN A 167 -12.64 -9.85 -19.67
C GLN A 167 -12.09 -9.72 -18.24
N ASP A 168 -11.75 -8.49 -17.86
CA ASP A 168 -11.39 -8.15 -16.48
C ASP A 168 -12.65 -7.81 -15.67
N VAL A 169 -12.74 -8.32 -14.43
CA VAL A 169 -13.75 -7.87 -13.46
C VAL A 169 -13.23 -6.66 -12.72
N ILE A 170 -14.03 -5.60 -12.66
CA ILE A 170 -13.71 -4.38 -11.92
C ILE A 170 -14.56 -4.37 -10.65
N LEU A 171 -13.92 -4.38 -9.49
CA LEU A 171 -14.56 -4.22 -8.19
C LEU A 171 -14.22 -2.86 -7.63
N THR A 172 -15.22 -2.02 -7.42
CA THR A 172 -15.09 -0.74 -6.73
C THR A 172 -15.70 -0.85 -5.34
N MET A 173 -14.98 -0.42 -4.32
CA MET A 173 -15.43 -0.32 -2.94
C MET A 173 -15.25 1.11 -2.44
N VAL A 174 -16.26 1.65 -1.78
CA VAL A 174 -16.23 2.96 -1.12
C VAL A 174 -16.68 2.80 0.31
N ALA A 175 -15.93 3.30 1.27
CA ALA A 175 -16.37 3.38 2.67
C ALA A 175 -16.76 4.82 2.99
N ASP A 176 -17.96 5.01 3.54
CA ASP A 176 -18.33 6.26 4.16
C ASP A 176 -17.74 6.35 5.57
N GLY A 177 -17.56 7.59 6.04
CA GLY A 177 -16.98 7.83 7.35
C GLY A 177 -17.83 7.41 8.55
N LYS A 178 -18.98 6.79 8.30
CA LYS A 178 -19.89 6.27 9.32
C LYS A 178 -19.79 4.74 9.43
N GLY A 179 -18.85 4.13 8.69
CA GLY A 179 -18.65 2.68 8.66
C GLY A 179 -19.50 1.95 7.62
N THR A 180 -20.30 2.65 6.80
CA THR A 180 -21.01 1.97 5.71
C THR A 180 -20.06 1.70 4.56
N ILE A 181 -20.09 0.48 4.04
CA ILE A 181 -19.30 0.09 2.87
C ILE A 181 -20.25 -0.07 1.69
N TYR A 182 -19.85 0.43 0.52
CA TYR A 182 -20.56 0.31 -0.73
C TYR A 182 -19.66 -0.43 -1.71
N ILE A 183 -20.18 -1.43 -2.39
CA ILE A 183 -19.46 -2.21 -3.40
C ILE A 183 -20.18 -2.13 -4.73
N LYS A 184 -19.43 -2.12 -5.83
CA LYS A 184 -19.95 -2.20 -7.19
C LYS A 184 -19.03 -3.10 -8.00
N SER A 185 -19.59 -4.05 -8.72
CA SER A 185 -18.85 -4.92 -9.63
C SER A 185 -19.27 -4.66 -11.08
N GLU A 186 -18.30 -4.56 -11.98
CA GLU A 186 -18.49 -4.45 -13.42
C GLU A 186 -17.86 -5.67 -14.12
N HIS A 187 -18.48 -6.11 -15.21
CA HIS A 187 -18.17 -7.29 -16.00
C HIS A 187 -18.24 -8.62 -15.24
N LEU A 188 -18.89 -8.66 -14.07
CA LEU A 188 -19.07 -9.90 -13.30
C LEU A 188 -19.93 -10.89 -14.09
N LYS A 189 -20.99 -10.39 -14.72
CA LYS A 189 -21.89 -11.17 -15.55
C LYS A 189 -21.18 -11.92 -16.68
N ASP A 190 -20.27 -11.24 -17.38
CA ASP A 190 -19.57 -11.80 -18.53
C ASP A 190 -18.60 -12.91 -18.13
N ILE A 191 -17.84 -12.70 -17.04
CA ILE A 191 -16.93 -13.74 -16.52
C ILE A 191 -17.72 -14.97 -16.06
N VAL A 192 -18.79 -14.77 -15.29
CA VAL A 192 -19.60 -15.89 -14.80
C VAL A 192 -20.21 -16.68 -15.96
N ARG A 193 -20.68 -15.99 -17.01
CA ARG A 193 -21.14 -16.63 -18.26
C ARG A 193 -20.04 -17.47 -18.90
N GLN A 194 -18.85 -16.91 -19.12
CA GLN A 194 -17.72 -17.63 -19.75
C GLN A 194 -17.33 -18.89 -18.95
N ILE A 195 -17.33 -18.80 -17.62
CA ILE A 195 -17.04 -19.95 -16.74
C ILE A 195 -18.11 -21.03 -16.89
N VAL A 196 -19.40 -20.67 -16.81
CA VAL A 196 -20.51 -21.62 -16.95
C VAL A 196 -20.51 -22.29 -18.32
N GLU A 197 -20.32 -21.52 -19.39
CA GLU A 197 -20.23 -22.04 -20.76
C GLU A 197 -19.10 -23.05 -20.90
N THR A 198 -17.94 -22.75 -20.30
CA THR A 198 -16.78 -23.64 -20.37
C THR A 198 -17.00 -24.92 -19.57
N ILE A 199 -17.59 -24.84 -18.37
CA ILE A 199 -17.93 -26.02 -17.54
C ILE A 199 -18.91 -26.92 -18.28
N ILE A 200 -19.95 -26.35 -18.89
CA ILE A 200 -20.95 -27.12 -19.65
C ILE A 200 -20.28 -27.79 -20.85
N LYS A 201 -19.47 -27.05 -21.63
CA LYS A 201 -18.73 -27.61 -22.78
C LYS A 201 -17.76 -28.72 -22.37
N ALA A 202 -17.15 -28.63 -21.20
CA ALA A 202 -16.26 -29.67 -20.68
C ALA A 202 -17.04 -30.94 -20.29
N ARG A 203 -18.22 -30.81 -19.65
CA ARG A 203 -19.07 -31.95 -19.25
C ARG A 203 -19.88 -32.55 -20.39
N SER A 204 -20.22 -31.77 -21.43
CA SER A 204 -21.03 -32.25 -22.56
C SER A 204 -20.24 -33.02 -23.61
N ARG A 205 -18.89 -32.98 -23.59
CA ARG A 205 -18.03 -33.82 -24.44
C ARG A 205 -18.32 -35.31 -24.18
N GLY A 206 -19.18 -35.91 -25.00
CA GLY A 206 -19.40 -37.36 -25.11
C GLY A 206 -20.60 -37.95 -24.38
N VAL A 207 -21.47 -37.16 -23.71
CA VAL A 207 -22.54 -37.72 -22.84
C VAL A 207 -23.97 -37.25 -23.21
N LEU A 208 -24.13 -36.08 -23.82
CA LEU A 208 -25.45 -35.51 -24.13
C LEU A 208 -25.58 -35.17 -25.63
N PRO A 209 -26.75 -35.38 -26.26
CA PRO A 209 -27.04 -34.83 -27.58
C PRO A 209 -26.88 -33.30 -27.56
N ASP A 210 -26.27 -32.72 -28.60
CA ASP A 210 -25.95 -31.28 -28.67
C ASP A 210 -27.17 -30.39 -28.35
N THR A 211 -28.36 -30.76 -28.84
CA THR A 211 -29.62 -30.04 -28.62
C THR A 211 -30.11 -30.03 -27.17
N ARG A 212 -29.83 -31.08 -26.39
CA ARG A 212 -30.20 -31.14 -24.96
C ARG A 212 -29.21 -30.33 -24.12
N SER A 213 -27.94 -30.31 -24.53
CA SER A 213 -26.89 -29.53 -23.87
C SER A 213 -27.09 -28.02 -24.06
N THR A 214 -27.58 -27.58 -25.23
CA THR A 214 -27.88 -26.17 -25.50
C THR A 214 -29.10 -25.68 -24.72
N MET A 215 -30.19 -26.45 -24.66
CA MET A 215 -31.37 -26.07 -23.87
C MET A 215 -31.05 -25.92 -22.37
N ILE A 216 -30.29 -26.86 -21.79
CA ILE A 216 -29.87 -26.79 -20.38
C ILE A 216 -28.95 -25.59 -20.16
N ARG A 217 -28.01 -25.34 -21.09
CA ARG A 217 -27.14 -24.15 -21.06
C ARG A 217 -27.96 -22.86 -21.04
N ASP A 218 -28.87 -22.69 -21.99
CA ASP A 218 -29.64 -21.46 -22.14
C ASP A 218 -30.55 -21.23 -20.92
N GLN A 219 -31.14 -22.29 -20.37
CA GLN A 219 -31.93 -22.19 -19.13
C GLN A 219 -31.08 -21.74 -17.94
N ILE A 220 -29.88 -22.31 -17.77
CA ILE A 220 -28.97 -21.94 -16.67
C ILE A 220 -28.46 -20.51 -16.85
N LEU A 221 -28.02 -20.15 -18.05
CA LEU A 221 -27.54 -18.79 -18.35
C LEU A 221 -28.65 -17.76 -18.18
N LYS A 222 -29.90 -18.06 -18.58
CA LYS A 222 -31.04 -17.15 -18.38
C LYS A 222 -31.32 -16.90 -16.90
N GLN A 223 -31.37 -17.96 -16.09
CA GLN A 223 -31.56 -17.86 -14.64
C GLN A 223 -30.44 -17.05 -13.97
N LEU A 224 -29.21 -17.24 -14.44
CA LEU A 224 -28.04 -16.57 -13.91
C LEU A 224 -27.97 -15.10 -14.34
N ASP A 225 -28.32 -14.79 -15.59
CA ASP A 225 -28.41 -13.43 -16.11
C ASP A 225 -29.43 -12.61 -15.33
N GLU A 226 -30.61 -13.17 -15.08
CA GLU A 226 -31.67 -12.50 -14.33
C GLU A 226 -31.20 -12.10 -12.91
N LYS A 227 -30.48 -13.02 -12.26
CA LYS A 227 -29.90 -12.80 -10.93
C LYS A 227 -28.73 -11.81 -10.97
N LEU A 228 -27.78 -11.98 -11.90
CA LEU A 228 -26.59 -11.13 -12.00
C LEU A 228 -26.92 -9.71 -12.44
N ASN A 229 -28.00 -9.48 -13.20
CA ASN A 229 -28.49 -8.13 -13.52
C ASN A 229 -28.89 -7.30 -12.27
N LYS A 230 -29.10 -7.95 -11.12
CA LYS A 230 -29.35 -7.26 -9.83
C LYS A 230 -28.06 -6.78 -9.16
N ILE A 231 -26.90 -7.25 -9.60
CA ILE A 231 -25.58 -6.95 -9.01
C ILE A 231 -24.71 -6.16 -10.00
N GLU A 232 -24.74 -6.54 -11.28
CA GLU A 232 -23.91 -5.99 -12.35
C GLU A 232 -24.09 -4.47 -12.48
N GLY A 233 -22.98 -3.74 -12.32
CA GLY A 233 -22.94 -2.28 -12.45
C GLY A 233 -23.67 -1.50 -11.35
N LYS A 234 -24.26 -2.16 -10.35
CA LYS A 234 -25.04 -1.52 -9.29
C LYS A 234 -24.24 -1.36 -8.02
N TRP A 235 -24.49 -0.28 -7.29
CA TRP A 235 -23.96 -0.10 -5.96
C TRP A 235 -24.77 -0.91 -4.97
N LEU A 236 -24.06 -1.70 -4.16
CA LEU A 236 -24.63 -2.49 -3.08
C LEU A 236 -24.06 -1.98 -1.77
N LYS A 237 -24.94 -1.59 -0.86
CA LYS A 237 -24.61 -1.25 0.52
C LYS A 237 -24.40 -2.53 1.31
N VAL A 238 -23.22 -2.66 1.89
CA VAL A 238 -22.80 -3.73 2.78
C VAL A 238 -22.93 -3.23 4.21
N SER A 239 -23.64 -3.97 5.04
CA SER A 239 -23.69 -3.73 6.48
C SER A 239 -22.80 -4.71 7.23
N PHE A 240 -22.24 -4.30 8.37
CA PHE A 240 -21.27 -5.11 9.12
C PHE A 240 -21.84 -6.45 9.61
N ASP A 241 -23.16 -6.58 9.77
CA ASP A 241 -23.83 -7.86 10.08
C ASP A 241 -23.69 -8.89 8.94
N GLU A 242 -23.48 -8.44 7.70
CA GLU A 242 -23.35 -9.27 6.50
C GLU A 242 -21.94 -9.84 6.31
N LEU A 243 -20.92 -9.25 6.95
CA LEU A 243 -19.53 -9.71 6.89
C LEU A 243 -19.23 -10.88 7.85
N GLY A 244 -20.27 -11.53 8.39
CA GLY A 244 -20.14 -12.72 9.22
C GLY A 244 -19.80 -12.46 10.69
N ALA A 245 -19.99 -11.23 11.16
CA ALA A 245 -19.78 -10.86 12.56
C ALA A 245 -21.11 -10.66 13.29
N SER A 246 -21.97 -11.68 13.41
CA SER A 246 -23.13 -11.57 14.28
C SER A 246 -23.43 -12.87 15.02
N HIS A 247 -23.63 -12.75 16.33
CA HIS A 247 -24.52 -13.60 17.13
C HIS A 247 -24.97 -12.97 18.47
N THR A 248 -24.60 -11.73 18.79
CA THR A 248 -25.05 -11.03 20.02
C THR A 248 -25.08 -9.52 19.77
N ASN A 249 -25.58 -8.71 20.72
CA ASN A 249 -25.70 -7.22 20.74
C ASN A 249 -24.37 -6.43 20.46
N LYS A 250 -23.55 -6.88 19.52
CA LYS A 250 -22.16 -6.49 19.23
C LYS A 250 -22.03 -5.78 17.88
N ASP A 251 -23.13 -5.56 17.17
CA ASP A 251 -23.17 -4.87 15.89
C ASP A 251 -22.68 -3.41 16.03
N THR A 252 -22.97 -2.76 17.18
CA THR A 252 -22.42 -1.43 17.50
C THR A 252 -20.94 -1.47 17.81
N CYS A 253 -20.38 -2.61 18.22
CA CYS A 253 -19.01 -2.63 18.67
C CYS A 253 -18.00 -2.40 17.55
N SER A 254 -18.19 -3.06 16.39
CA SER A 254 -17.31 -2.85 15.24
C SER A 254 -17.28 -1.36 14.84
N GLN A 255 -18.45 -0.72 14.90
CA GLN A 255 -18.61 0.71 14.63
C GLN A 255 -17.96 1.58 15.71
N GLU A 256 -18.19 1.30 17.00
CA GLU A 256 -17.59 2.02 18.12
C GLU A 256 -16.06 1.91 18.10
N ILE A 257 -15.50 0.73 17.80
CA ILE A 257 -14.06 0.53 17.62
C ILE A 257 -13.54 1.34 16.43
N PHE A 258 -14.25 1.30 15.31
CA PHE A 258 -13.91 2.10 14.13
C PHE A 258 -13.91 3.60 14.45
N ASP A 259 -14.92 4.09 15.16
CA ASP A 259 -15.03 5.47 15.60
C ASP A 259 -13.91 5.85 16.58
N LEU A 260 -13.55 4.97 17.51
CA LEU A 260 -12.41 5.18 18.41
C LEU A 260 -11.11 5.35 17.61
N ILE A 261 -10.85 4.48 16.63
CA ILE A 261 -9.62 4.54 15.83
C ILE A 261 -9.60 5.81 14.95
N ASN A 262 -10.75 6.22 14.43
CA ASN A 262 -10.84 7.31 13.45
C ASN A 262 -11.05 8.70 14.05
N ASN A 263 -11.64 8.81 15.23
CA ASN A 263 -12.04 10.09 15.80
C ASN A 263 -11.29 10.42 17.10
N ASP A 264 -10.71 9.43 17.78
CA ASP A 264 -10.01 9.63 19.05
C ASP A 264 -8.49 9.71 18.88
N GLN A 265 -7.94 10.92 19.04
CA GLN A 265 -6.50 11.16 18.96
C GLN A 265 -5.71 10.49 20.09
N GLN A 266 -6.31 10.34 21.28
CA GLN A 266 -5.66 9.64 22.40
C GLN A 266 -5.52 8.16 22.06
N VAL A 267 -6.56 7.53 21.51
CA VAL A 267 -6.50 6.12 21.07
C VAL A 267 -5.37 5.90 20.05
N ARG A 268 -5.24 6.78 19.06
CA ARG A 268 -4.14 6.71 18.09
C ARG A 268 -2.77 6.85 18.76
N SER A 269 -2.64 7.77 19.70
CA SER A 269 -1.40 8.01 20.43
C SER A 269 -1.01 6.80 21.29
N GLU A 270 -1.98 6.18 21.99
CA GLU A 270 -1.79 4.95 22.76
C GLU A 270 -1.33 3.80 21.87
N LEU A 271 -1.97 3.60 20.70
CA LEU A 271 -1.58 2.59 19.71
C LEU A 271 -0.14 2.79 19.21
N ILE A 272 0.21 4.02 18.85
CA ILE A 272 1.56 4.39 18.38
C ILE A 272 2.60 4.12 19.47
N ASN A 273 2.31 4.51 20.72
CA ASN A 273 3.21 4.30 21.84
C ASN A 273 3.40 2.82 22.16
N ALA A 274 2.31 2.03 22.14
CA ALA A 274 2.36 0.59 22.30
C ALA A 274 3.23 -0.07 21.21
N TYR A 275 3.09 0.37 19.95
CA TYR A 275 3.91 -0.13 18.85
C TYR A 275 5.39 0.26 18.99
N ARG A 276 5.69 1.54 19.29
CA ARG A 276 7.08 2.00 19.46
C ARG A 276 7.81 1.25 20.57
N LYS A 277 7.13 1.01 21.69
CA LYS A 277 7.66 0.25 22.83
C LYS A 277 7.94 -1.22 22.49
N ASN A 278 7.12 -1.80 21.60
CA ASN A 278 7.13 -3.22 21.28
C ASN A 278 7.28 -3.47 19.76
N SER A 279 8.17 -2.73 19.09
CA SER A 279 8.30 -2.75 17.63
C SER A 279 8.78 -4.10 17.11
N PHE A 280 7.87 -4.86 16.52
CA PHE A 280 8.12 -6.22 16.05
C PHE A 280 8.61 -6.27 14.58
N VAL A 281 8.56 -5.16 13.85
CA VAL A 281 9.11 -5.06 12.49
C VAL A 281 10.58 -4.70 12.58
N THR A 282 11.46 -5.63 12.23
CA THR A 282 12.91 -5.44 12.28
C THR A 282 13.52 -5.41 10.90
N VAL A 283 14.48 -4.52 10.66
CA VAL A 283 15.22 -4.45 9.39
C VAL A 283 16.36 -5.45 9.39
N LYS A 284 16.47 -6.21 8.30
CA LYS A 284 17.59 -7.12 8.04
C LYS A 284 18.84 -6.33 7.66
N LYS A 285 19.83 -6.29 8.54
CA LYS A 285 21.01 -5.39 8.45
C LYS A 285 21.85 -5.58 7.19
N ASP A 286 22.02 -6.82 6.74
CA ASP A 286 22.90 -7.16 5.62
C ASP A 286 22.17 -7.29 4.27
N ALA A 287 20.86 -7.03 4.23
CA ALA A 287 20.09 -7.13 3.01
C ALA A 287 20.30 -5.89 2.13
N LYS A 288 20.79 -6.10 0.91
CA LYS A 288 20.87 -5.06 -0.12
C LYS A 288 19.55 -5.01 -0.90
N VAL A 289 18.81 -3.92 -0.74
CA VAL A 289 17.61 -3.64 -1.53
C VAL A 289 17.88 -2.40 -2.36
N GLU A 290 17.70 -2.52 -3.68
CA GLU A 290 17.91 -1.40 -4.59
C GLU A 290 16.94 -0.25 -4.25
N PRO A 291 17.42 1.01 -4.25
CA PRO A 291 16.55 2.16 -4.11
C PRO A 291 15.48 2.19 -5.20
N ARG A 292 14.29 2.67 -4.84
CA ARG A 292 13.16 2.85 -5.77
C ARG A 292 12.71 4.29 -5.71
N ASP A 293 12.70 4.95 -6.87
CA ASP A 293 12.28 6.35 -7.00
C ASP A 293 12.99 7.30 -6.00
N GLY A 294 14.28 7.06 -5.76
CA GLY A 294 15.10 7.84 -4.82
C GLY A 294 14.91 7.51 -3.34
N ALA A 295 13.98 6.62 -2.98
CA ALA A 295 13.80 6.14 -1.61
C ALA A 295 14.68 4.90 -1.34
N PRO A 296 15.42 4.84 -0.21
CA PRO A 296 16.12 3.63 0.20
C PRO A 296 15.14 2.48 0.49
N GLY A 297 15.53 1.27 0.12
CA GLY A 297 14.78 0.04 0.36
C GLY A 297 15.34 -0.76 1.55
N PHE A 298 14.46 -1.44 2.27
CA PHE A 298 14.79 -2.26 3.43
C PHE A 298 14.06 -3.60 3.35
N GLU A 299 14.76 -4.70 3.63
CA GLU A 299 14.14 -6.02 3.79
C GLU A 299 13.79 -6.24 5.26
N ILE A 300 12.57 -6.72 5.53
CA ILE A 300 12.13 -7.02 6.88
C ILE A 300 12.61 -8.40 7.28
N ASP A 301 13.21 -8.45 8.45
CA ASP A 301 13.69 -9.66 9.07
C ASP A 301 12.56 -10.36 9.81
N LEU A 302 12.05 -11.43 9.22
CA LEU A 302 11.02 -12.28 9.82
C LEU A 302 11.60 -13.49 10.57
N ALA A 303 12.91 -13.71 10.47
CA ALA A 303 13.55 -14.96 10.89
C ALA A 303 14.55 -14.80 12.06
N SER A 304 15.19 -13.64 12.21
CA SER A 304 16.53 -13.60 12.80
C SER A 304 16.69 -13.79 14.30
N ASP A 305 15.64 -13.89 15.12
CA ASP A 305 15.89 -14.05 16.56
C ASP A 305 14.80 -14.75 17.38
N GLY A 306 13.69 -15.19 16.78
CA GLY A 306 12.52 -15.67 17.53
C GLY A 306 11.82 -14.58 18.38
N LYS A 307 12.37 -13.35 18.43
CA LYS A 307 11.84 -12.25 19.22
C LYS A 307 10.77 -11.46 18.49
N MET A 308 10.58 -11.63 17.18
CA MET A 308 9.43 -11.05 16.47
C MET A 308 8.13 -11.49 17.16
N SER A 309 7.98 -12.77 17.46
CA SER A 309 6.82 -13.32 18.16
C SER A 309 6.70 -12.77 19.59
N ASP A 310 7.81 -12.67 20.33
CA ASP A 310 7.81 -12.10 21.69
C ASP A 310 7.44 -10.61 21.68
N LYS A 311 7.95 -9.83 20.74
CA LYS A 311 7.63 -8.41 20.59
C LYS A 311 6.21 -8.19 20.10
N LEU A 312 5.72 -9.02 19.19
CA LEU A 312 4.32 -9.00 18.77
C LEU A 312 3.40 -9.32 19.95
N ARG A 313 3.74 -10.32 20.77
CA ARG A 313 3.01 -10.62 22.01
C ARG A 313 3.03 -9.42 22.96
N ALA A 314 4.20 -8.85 23.24
CA ALA A 314 4.32 -7.67 24.10
C ALA A 314 3.53 -6.46 23.56
N PHE A 315 3.45 -6.29 22.24
CA PHE A 315 2.60 -5.29 21.59
C PHE A 315 1.12 -5.58 21.83
N VAL A 316 0.66 -6.81 21.61
CA VAL A 316 -0.73 -7.23 21.82
C VAL A 316 -1.14 -7.08 23.30
N ASP A 317 -0.25 -7.46 24.22
CA ASP A 317 -0.45 -7.28 25.67
C ASP A 317 -0.57 -5.79 26.01
N SER A 318 0.38 -4.97 25.56
CA SER A 318 0.35 -3.52 25.76
C SER A 318 -0.87 -2.86 25.12
N LEU A 319 -1.34 -3.37 23.97
CA LEU A 319 -2.56 -2.91 23.33
C LEU A 319 -3.78 -3.22 24.19
N GLY A 320 -3.82 -4.39 24.82
CA GLY A 320 -4.90 -4.82 25.71
C GLY A 320 -5.15 -3.91 26.92
N ASP A 321 -4.17 -3.08 27.29
CA ASP A 321 -4.28 -2.11 28.40
C ASP A 321 -4.76 -0.71 27.95
N THR A 322 -4.76 -0.45 26.65
CA THR A 322 -5.22 0.82 26.05
C THR A 322 -6.73 0.97 26.08
N LYS A 323 -7.23 2.19 25.84
CA LYS A 323 -8.68 2.45 25.68
C LYS A 323 -9.28 1.58 24.56
N LEU A 324 -8.57 1.46 23.44
CA LEU A 324 -8.96 0.61 22.31
C LEU A 324 -8.98 -0.87 22.71
N GLY A 325 -7.92 -1.35 23.37
CA GLY A 325 -7.83 -2.74 23.79
C GLY A 325 -8.92 -3.13 24.79
N LYS A 326 -9.22 -2.27 25.75
CA LYS A 326 -10.34 -2.45 26.69
C LYS A 326 -11.68 -2.55 25.96
N LYS A 327 -11.91 -1.71 24.94
CA LYS A 327 -13.13 -1.79 24.15
C LYS A 327 -13.21 -3.08 23.33
N ILE A 328 -12.11 -3.51 22.72
CA ILE A 328 -12.04 -4.81 22.01
C ILE A 328 -12.35 -5.98 22.98
N LYS A 329 -11.79 -5.95 24.20
CA LYS A 329 -12.06 -6.97 25.24
C LYS A 329 -13.52 -6.98 25.67
N GLU A 330 -14.11 -5.81 25.90
CA GLU A 330 -15.54 -5.67 26.24
C GLU A 330 -16.41 -6.30 25.16
N CYS A 331 -16.06 -6.11 23.89
CA CYS A 331 -16.87 -6.58 22.79
C CYS A 331 -16.65 -8.04 22.40
N TYR A 332 -15.40 -8.50 22.33
CA TYR A 332 -15.06 -9.80 21.77
C TYR A 332 -14.43 -10.77 22.79
N GLY A 333 -14.22 -10.31 24.01
CA GLY A 333 -13.56 -11.06 25.08
C GLY A 333 -12.05 -11.17 24.91
N ASP A 334 -11.38 -11.66 25.95
CA ASP A 334 -9.90 -11.76 25.98
C ASP A 334 -9.33 -12.81 25.00
N LYS A 335 -10.17 -13.71 24.48
CA LYS A 335 -9.76 -14.75 23.52
C LYS A 335 -9.13 -14.15 22.24
N VAL A 336 -9.54 -12.96 21.84
CA VAL A 336 -8.97 -12.25 20.67
C VAL A 336 -7.49 -11.93 20.87
N PHE A 337 -7.08 -11.56 22.09
CA PHE A 337 -5.68 -11.26 22.42
C PHE A 337 -4.85 -12.54 22.55
N ASN A 338 -5.46 -13.64 23.02
CA ASN A 338 -4.79 -14.93 23.17
C ASN A 338 -4.49 -15.65 21.84
N ALA A 339 -5.19 -15.31 20.75
CA ALA A 339 -4.95 -15.90 19.43
C ALA A 339 -3.56 -15.54 18.87
N ALA A 340 -3.04 -14.35 19.21
CA ALA A 340 -1.69 -13.92 18.83
C ALA A 340 -0.58 -14.82 19.40
N ASN A 341 -0.87 -15.58 20.47
CA ASN A 341 0.07 -16.52 21.10
C ASN A 341 0.22 -17.85 20.35
N LYS A 342 -0.62 -18.14 19.35
CA LYS A 342 -0.60 -19.42 18.60
C LYS A 342 0.18 -19.36 17.28
N THR A 343 1.17 -18.48 17.16
CA THR A 343 1.94 -18.37 15.91
C THR A 343 2.71 -19.65 15.64
N THR A 344 2.30 -20.36 14.58
CA THR A 344 3.02 -21.52 14.07
C THR A 344 4.23 -21.04 13.27
N SER A 345 5.41 -21.59 13.57
CA SER A 345 6.61 -21.39 12.77
C SER A 345 6.34 -21.93 11.36
N SER A 346 6.17 -21.03 10.39
CA SER A 346 6.07 -21.40 8.99
C SER A 346 7.48 -21.66 8.46
N LYS A 347 7.71 -22.84 7.87
CA LYS A 347 9.03 -23.22 7.31
C LYS A 347 9.51 -22.29 6.17
N LYS A 348 8.60 -21.52 5.56
CA LYS A 348 8.90 -20.52 4.52
C LYS A 348 8.20 -19.21 4.85
N LEU A 349 8.97 -18.28 5.39
CA LEU A 349 8.51 -16.91 5.64
C LEU A 349 8.48 -16.11 4.33
N PRO A 350 7.52 -15.19 4.16
CA PRO A 350 7.52 -14.31 2.99
C PRO A 350 8.71 -13.35 3.02
N THR A 351 9.19 -12.92 1.86
CA THR A 351 10.09 -11.78 1.77
C THR A 351 9.25 -10.51 1.75
N ILE A 352 9.48 -9.62 2.72
CA ILE A 352 8.84 -8.30 2.77
C ILE A 352 9.90 -7.24 2.57
N ARG A 353 9.68 -6.33 1.62
CA ARG A 353 10.54 -5.18 1.36
C ARG A 353 9.73 -3.92 1.40
N ILE A 354 10.30 -2.87 1.97
CA ILE A 354 9.66 -1.56 2.07
C ILE A 354 10.63 -0.49 1.62
N TRP A 355 10.10 0.56 1.01
CA TRP A 355 10.85 1.75 0.63
C TRP A 355 10.30 2.93 1.40
N VAL A 356 11.18 3.70 2.03
CA VAL A 356 10.80 4.77 2.95
C VAL A 356 11.40 6.08 2.47
N ASP A 357 10.60 7.13 2.41
CA ASP A 357 11.09 8.49 2.18
C ASP A 357 12.08 8.85 3.27
N PRO A 358 13.31 9.21 2.93
CA PRO A 358 14.30 9.46 3.95
C PRO A 358 13.93 10.72 4.74
N TRP A 359 13.25 11.70 4.13
CA TRP A 359 12.92 12.98 4.76
C TRP A 359 11.66 12.93 5.60
N SER A 360 10.57 12.46 5.02
CA SER A 360 9.27 12.44 5.70
C SER A 360 9.04 11.18 6.53
N HIS A 361 9.94 10.18 6.43
CA HIS A 361 9.72 8.84 6.97
C HIS A 361 8.34 8.30 6.57
N GLN A 362 7.92 8.53 5.33
CA GLN A 362 6.67 8.01 4.78
C GLN A 362 6.93 6.75 3.95
N LEU A 363 6.04 5.77 4.03
CA LEU A 363 6.14 4.54 3.25
C LEU A 363 5.88 4.83 1.76
N LYS A 364 6.87 4.66 0.88
CA LYS A 364 6.72 4.92 -0.56
C LYS A 364 6.30 3.69 -1.35
N ALA A 365 6.78 2.51 -0.94
CA ALA A 365 6.42 1.26 -1.58
C ALA A 365 6.51 0.08 -0.61
N LEU A 366 5.76 -0.98 -0.92
CA LEU A 366 5.73 -2.24 -0.20
C LEU A 366 5.75 -3.38 -1.23
N GLU A 367 6.68 -4.31 -1.08
CA GLU A 367 6.73 -5.55 -1.84
C GLU A 367 6.62 -6.74 -0.88
N ILE A 368 5.74 -7.69 -1.20
CA ILE A 368 5.63 -8.97 -0.48
C ILE A 368 5.74 -10.09 -1.49
N LYS A 369 6.66 -11.03 -1.26
CA LYS A 369 6.82 -12.24 -2.05
C LYS A 369 6.69 -13.46 -1.16
N ALA A 370 5.73 -14.33 -1.45
CA ALA A 370 5.58 -15.62 -0.78
C ALA A 370 5.65 -16.78 -1.78
N ARG A 371 6.18 -17.92 -1.33
CA ARG A 371 6.26 -19.16 -2.12
C ARG A 371 5.48 -20.26 -1.44
N GLY A 372 4.87 -21.14 -2.24
CA GLY A 372 4.22 -22.35 -1.75
C GLY A 372 5.18 -23.34 -1.05
N SER A 373 4.60 -24.28 -0.31
CA SER A 373 5.31 -25.36 0.37
C SER A 373 6.12 -26.26 -0.59
N ASP A 374 7.09 -26.99 -0.04
CA ASP A 374 7.96 -27.89 -0.81
C ASP A 374 7.15 -28.95 -1.56
N GLY A 375 7.30 -28.94 -2.88
CA GLY A 375 6.61 -29.81 -3.84
C GLY A 375 6.08 -29.04 -5.05
N ASP A 376 5.62 -27.80 -4.84
CA ASP A 376 4.85 -27.04 -5.85
C ASP A 376 5.56 -25.70 -6.16
N LYS A 377 6.67 -25.77 -6.94
CA LYS A 377 7.51 -24.60 -7.27
C LYS A 377 6.77 -23.51 -8.07
N ASP A 378 5.62 -23.87 -8.66
CA ASP A 378 4.84 -22.98 -9.52
C ASP A 378 3.84 -22.12 -8.73
N ARG A 379 3.70 -22.36 -7.42
CA ARG A 379 2.84 -21.55 -6.55
C ARG A 379 3.61 -20.40 -5.91
N ASN A 380 3.24 -19.18 -6.27
CA ASN A 380 3.83 -17.98 -5.67
C ASN A 380 2.83 -16.83 -5.60
N LEU A 381 3.08 -15.93 -4.67
CA LEU A 381 2.34 -14.71 -4.42
C LEU A 381 3.32 -13.55 -4.53
N THR A 382 3.00 -12.54 -5.34
CA THR A 382 3.74 -11.27 -5.37
C THR A 382 2.77 -10.12 -5.21
N MET A 383 2.97 -9.29 -4.21
CA MET A 383 2.28 -8.02 -4.02
C MET A 383 3.30 -6.90 -4.17
N ASP A 384 2.99 -5.88 -4.96
CA ASP A 384 3.84 -4.70 -5.17
C ASP A 384 2.94 -3.47 -5.17
N MET A 385 3.10 -2.64 -4.14
CA MET A 385 2.30 -1.45 -3.88
C MET A 385 3.19 -0.22 -3.82
N THR A 386 2.63 0.91 -4.24
CA THR A 386 3.22 2.25 -4.15
C THR A 386 2.25 3.20 -3.48
N PHE A 387 2.77 4.21 -2.79
CA PHE A 387 1.99 5.17 -2.02
C PHE A 387 2.44 6.59 -2.35
N ASN A 388 1.48 7.46 -2.61
CA ASN A 388 1.68 8.86 -2.95
C ASN A 388 0.84 9.76 -2.04
N TYR A 389 1.52 10.42 -1.10
CA TYR A 389 0.92 11.33 -0.12
C TYR A 389 0.70 12.75 -0.67
N ASN A 390 1.22 13.05 -1.87
CA ASN A 390 1.05 14.34 -2.53
C ASN A 390 -0.14 14.35 -3.50
N LYS A 391 -0.78 13.20 -3.70
CA LYS A 391 -1.99 13.05 -4.52
C LYS A 391 -3.20 12.87 -3.63
N SER A 392 -4.33 13.35 -4.09
CA SER A 392 -5.65 13.10 -3.52
C SER A 392 -6.63 12.76 -4.64
N GLU A 393 -7.64 11.98 -4.31
CA GLU A 393 -8.74 11.65 -5.21
C GLU A 393 -10.05 12.06 -4.52
N GLN A 394 -11.01 12.54 -5.30
CA GLN A 394 -12.35 12.78 -4.79
C GLN A 394 -13.05 11.44 -4.50
N ILE A 395 -13.61 11.31 -3.30
CA ILE A 395 -14.32 10.10 -2.87
C ILE A 395 -15.80 10.42 -2.71
N ASP A 396 -16.55 10.05 -3.75
CA ASP A 396 -17.99 10.21 -3.80
C ASP A 396 -18.68 8.97 -3.21
N ILE A 397 -19.60 9.20 -2.28
CA ILE A 397 -20.41 8.15 -1.67
C ILE A 397 -21.66 7.99 -2.55
N PRO A 398 -21.98 6.78 -3.02
CA PRO A 398 -23.18 6.56 -3.81
C PRO A 398 -24.43 6.84 -2.98
N SER A 399 -25.39 7.59 -3.54
CA SER A 399 -26.67 7.90 -2.90
C SER A 399 -27.75 6.85 -3.19
N ASP A 400 -27.58 6.09 -4.27
CA ASP A 400 -28.49 5.05 -4.71
C ASP A 400 -27.75 3.71 -4.63
N ALA A 401 -28.08 2.90 -3.62
CA ALA A 401 -27.45 1.60 -3.39
C ALA A 401 -28.46 0.62 -2.78
N ASP A 402 -28.59 -0.55 -3.40
CA ASP A 402 -29.41 -1.64 -2.89
C ASP A 402 -28.72 -2.29 -1.68
N ASN A 403 -29.46 -2.94 -0.78
CA ASN A 403 -28.84 -3.69 0.31
C ASN A 403 -28.33 -5.06 -0.18
N LEU A 404 -27.05 -5.36 0.08
CA LEU A 404 -26.42 -6.60 -0.39
C LEU A 404 -27.12 -7.85 0.16
N LYS A 405 -27.50 -7.89 1.44
CA LYS A 405 -28.23 -9.05 2.02
C LYS A 405 -29.58 -9.28 1.36
N SER A 406 -30.35 -8.22 1.09
CA SER A 406 -31.61 -8.33 0.35
C SER A 406 -31.39 -8.93 -1.03
N VAL A 407 -30.38 -8.45 -1.76
CA VAL A 407 -29.99 -8.98 -3.07
C VAL A 407 -29.56 -10.44 -2.96
N LEU A 408 -28.69 -10.81 -2.01
CA LEU A 408 -28.24 -12.18 -1.82
C LEU A 408 -29.36 -13.14 -1.40
N GLN A 409 -30.30 -12.71 -0.55
CA GLN A 409 -31.46 -13.49 -0.15
C GLN A 409 -32.40 -13.75 -1.33
N ASP A 410 -32.62 -12.74 -2.16
CA ASP A 410 -33.38 -12.88 -3.40
C ASP A 410 -32.67 -13.85 -4.38
N LEU A 411 -31.34 -13.78 -4.51
CA LEU A 411 -30.56 -14.73 -5.29
C LEU A 411 -30.65 -16.17 -4.77
N ALA A 412 -30.66 -16.37 -3.44
CA ALA A 412 -30.71 -17.68 -2.80
C ALA A 412 -32.14 -18.27 -2.71
N GLY A 413 -33.16 -17.43 -2.56
CA GLY A 413 -34.57 -17.83 -2.40
C GLY A 413 -35.27 -18.18 -3.71
N SER A 414 -34.69 -17.85 -4.87
CA SER A 414 -35.27 -18.13 -6.18
C SER A 414 -34.71 -19.44 -6.78
N SER A 415 -35.39 -20.56 -6.49
CA SER A 415 -35.20 -21.93 -7.04
C SER A 415 -33.80 -22.57 -6.97
N PRO A 416 -33.71 -23.90 -6.72
CA PRO A 416 -32.43 -24.61 -6.70
C PRO A 416 -31.73 -24.49 -8.06
N ILE A 417 -30.41 -24.25 -8.02
CA ILE A 417 -29.55 -24.25 -9.20
C ILE A 417 -29.76 -25.58 -9.94
N PRO A 418 -30.15 -25.58 -11.22
CA PRO A 418 -30.37 -26.82 -11.95
C PRO A 418 -29.08 -27.67 -11.97
N PRO A 419 -29.18 -29.02 -11.93
CA PRO A 419 -28.04 -29.86 -12.30
C PRO A 419 -27.49 -29.38 -13.65
N PRO A 420 -26.16 -29.19 -13.78
CA PRO A 420 -25.10 -30.02 -13.21
C PRO A 420 -24.32 -29.43 -12.01
N PHE A 421 -24.78 -28.33 -11.42
CA PHE A 421 -24.07 -27.62 -10.33
C PHE A 421 -24.48 -28.08 -8.91
N ALA A 422 -25.52 -28.90 -8.80
CA ALA A 422 -25.84 -29.60 -7.55
C ALA A 422 -24.70 -30.58 -7.22
N ARG A 423 -24.11 -30.44 -6.03
CA ARG A 423 -23.12 -31.36 -5.47
C ARG A 423 -23.79 -32.75 -5.43
N GLY A 424 -23.29 -33.69 -6.23
CA GLY A 424 -23.77 -35.07 -6.23
C GLY A 424 -23.46 -35.71 -4.89
N GLY A 425 -24.40 -35.64 -3.95
CA GLY A 425 -24.49 -36.55 -2.82
C GLY A 425 -25.41 -37.68 -3.25
N ALA A 426 -24.84 -38.82 -3.61
CA ALA A 426 -25.57 -40.07 -3.58
C ALA A 426 -25.83 -40.37 -2.10
N SER A 427 -27.05 -40.13 -1.63
CA SER A 427 -27.56 -40.75 -0.41
C SER A 427 -27.85 -42.21 -0.75
N THR A 428 -26.92 -43.10 -0.41
CA THR A 428 -27.28 -44.49 -0.16
C THR A 428 -27.85 -44.56 1.25
N ASP A 429 -29.18 -44.68 1.31
CA ASP A 429 -29.87 -45.25 2.47
C ASP A 429 -29.31 -46.67 2.70
N GLU A 430 -28.62 -46.86 3.81
CA GLU A 430 -28.48 -48.17 4.44
C GLU A 430 -29.09 -48.04 5.84
N ASN A 431 -30.33 -48.52 5.94
CA ASN A 431 -30.86 -49.06 7.18
C ASN A 431 -29.96 -50.22 7.57
N ASP A 432 -29.36 -50.17 8.75
CA ASP A 432 -29.19 -51.36 9.56
C ASP A 432 -29.45 -51.02 11.02
N GLU A 433 -30.49 -51.69 11.50
CA GLU A 433 -30.91 -51.90 12.86
C GLU A 433 -29.81 -52.71 13.58
N ASP A 434 -29.26 -52.23 14.69
CA ASP A 434 -29.20 -53.01 15.94
C ASP A 434 -28.48 -52.30 17.11
N THR A 435 -29.23 -52.23 18.21
CA THR A 435 -28.84 -52.41 19.62
C THR A 435 -27.52 -51.82 20.18
N ASP A 436 -27.72 -50.78 20.99
CA ASP A 436 -27.37 -50.71 22.41
C ASP A 436 -26.14 -51.50 22.91
N THR A 437 -25.08 -50.79 23.29
CA THR A 437 -24.45 -51.00 24.62
C THR A 437 -23.56 -49.81 24.98
N SER A 438 -23.85 -49.27 26.15
CA SER A 438 -22.94 -48.46 26.96
C SER A 438 -21.59 -49.15 27.18
N VAL A 439 -20.51 -48.39 27.38
CA VAL A 439 -19.59 -48.50 28.54
C VAL A 439 -18.45 -47.47 28.43
N GLU A 440 -18.19 -46.83 29.57
CA GLU A 440 -17.03 -46.02 29.95
C GLU A 440 -15.67 -46.55 29.45
N ARG A 441 -14.81 -45.67 28.94
CA ARG A 441 -13.68 -45.09 29.69
C ARG A 441 -13.00 -43.94 28.96
#